data_AF-A0AAN6LTC4-F1
#
_entry.id   AF-A0AAN6LTC4-F1
#
_cell.length_a   1.000
_cell.length_b   1.000
_cell.length_c   1.000
_cell.angle_alpha   90.00
_cell.angle_beta   90.00
_cell.angle_gamma   90.00
#
_symmetry.space_group_name_H-M   'P 1'
#
loop_
_entity.id
_entity.type
_entity.pdbx_description
1 polymer ?
#
loop_
_entity_poly.entity_id
_entity_poly.type
_entity_poly.pdbx_seq_one_letter_code
_entity_poly.pdbx_strand_id
1 'polypeptide(L)'
;MGHDQAGVTRSVNSIQNELQYLASQGVLAPPQMQSIQAQLPRQDGQPAQYIDARYVNGNQQFNPALIAQQAQDPSNPAHPQNPKVR
;
A
#
# COMPACT_ATOMS: atom_id res chain seq x y z
N MET A 1 -8.78 21.14 -4.65
CA MET A 1 -7.62 21.73 -3.94
C MET A 1 -6.37 21.16 -4.56
N GLY A 2 -5.62 21.95 -5.33
CA GLY A 2 -4.39 21.48 -5.98
C GLY A 2 -3.24 21.44 -4.98
N HIS A 3 -2.48 20.35 -4.95
CA HIS A 3 -1.25 20.28 -4.15
C HIS A 3 -0.23 21.29 -4.67
N ASP A 4 0.51 21.96 -3.78
CA ASP A 4 1.66 22.79 -4.17
C ASP A 4 2.70 21.91 -4.87
N GLN A 5 2.73 21.97 -6.20
CA GLN A 5 3.61 21.15 -7.03
C GLN A 5 5.08 21.37 -6.67
N ALA A 6 5.48 22.60 -6.34
CA ALA A 6 6.83 22.89 -5.89
C ALA A 6 7.13 22.24 -4.52
N GLY A 7 6.14 22.22 -3.62
CA GLY A 7 6.19 21.50 -2.36
C GLY A 7 6.38 19.99 -2.54
N VAL A 8 5.62 19.38 -3.45
CA VAL A 8 5.75 17.96 -3.78
C VAL A 8 7.13 17.65 -4.34
N THR A 9 7.62 18.42 -5.33
CA THR A 9 8.95 18.21 -5.92
C THR A 9 10.06 18.32 -4.89
N ARG A 10 10.03 19.32 -4.00
CA ARG A 10 11.03 19.47 -2.93
C ARG A 10 11.04 18.26 -2.00
N SER A 11 9.86 17.80 -1.58
CA SER A 11 9.72 16.64 -0.70
C SER A 11 10.24 15.36 -1.37
N VAL A 12 9.89 15.12 -2.64
CA VAL A 12 10.37 13.95 -3.39
C VAL A 12 11.88 13.95 -3.52
N ASN A 13 12.49 15.10 -3.84
CA ASN A 13 13.96 15.21 -3.93
C ASN A 13 14.63 14.94 -2.58
N SER A 14 14.06 15.44 -1.48
CA SER A 14 14.58 15.18 -0.13
C SER A 14 14.55 13.68 0.20
N ILE A 15 13.45 13.00 -0.13
CA ILE A 15 13.31 11.56 0.06
C ILE A 15 14.34 10.80 -0.79
N GLN A 16 14.53 11.18 -2.05
CA GLN A 16 15.50 10.53 -2.93
C GLN A 16 16.93 10.63 -2.39
N ASN A 17 17.33 11.78 -1.86
CA ASN A 17 18.65 11.98 -1.25
C ASN A 17 18.83 11.09 -0.01
N GLU A 18 17.82 11.00 0.84
CA GLU A 18 17.87 10.15 2.04
C GLU A 18 17.96 8.65 1.66
N LEU A 19 17.19 8.22 0.65
CA LEU A 19 17.26 6.83 0.17
C LEU A 19 18.64 6.49 -0.40
N GLN A 20 19.28 7.42 -1.10
CA GLN A 20 20.66 7.23 -1.58
C GLN A 20 21.64 7.13 -0.42
N TYR A 21 21.49 7.98 0.60
CA TYR A 21 22.30 7.91 1.81
C TYR A 21 22.13 6.54 2.51
N LEU A 22 20.91 6.11 2.77
CA LEU A 22 20.62 4.81 3.40
C LEU A 22 21.14 3.62 2.59
N ALA A 23 21.06 3.67 1.26
CA ALA A 23 21.65 2.66 0.38
C ALA A 23 23.19 2.64 0.50
N SER A 24 23.83 3.82 0.57
CA SER A 24 25.29 3.92 0.76
C SER A 24 25.76 3.35 2.10
N GLN A 25 24.92 3.42 3.13
CA GLN A 25 25.19 2.85 4.45
C GLN A 25 24.89 1.34 4.52
N GLY A 26 24.43 0.73 3.42
CA GLY A 26 24.04 -0.69 3.38
C GLY A 26 22.75 -1.01 4.13
N VAL A 27 21.99 0.01 4.56
CA VAL A 27 20.70 -0.16 5.24
C VAL A 27 19.61 -0.60 4.25
N LEU A 28 19.70 -0.12 3.01
CA LEU A 28 18.79 -0.49 1.93
C LEU A 28 19.49 -1.36 0.88
N ALA A 29 18.95 -2.55 0.66
CA ALA A 29 19.33 -3.36 -0.49
C ALA A 29 18.80 -2.73 -1.80
N PRO A 30 19.49 -2.91 -2.94
CA PRO A 30 19.05 -2.33 -4.22
C PRO A 30 17.59 -2.62 -4.61
N PRO A 31 17.05 -3.84 -4.40
CA PRO A 31 15.63 -4.12 -4.68
C PRO A 31 14.67 -3.32 -3.79
N GLN A 32 15.03 -3.07 -2.53
CA GLN A 32 14.22 -2.27 -1.60
C GLN A 32 14.19 -0.80 -2.06
N MET A 33 15.35 -0.26 -2.46
CA MET A 33 15.45 1.08 -3.02
C MET A 33 14.62 1.24 -4.31
N GLN A 34 14.62 0.24 -5.20
CA GLN A 34 13.78 0.25 -6.41
C GLN A 34 12.29 0.21 -6.07
N SER A 35 11.89 -0.62 -5.10
CA SER A 35 10.50 -0.73 -4.66
C SER A 35 9.98 0.56 -4.05
N ILE A 36 10.78 1.23 -3.20
CA ILE A 36 10.39 2.51 -2.59
C ILE A 36 10.29 3.60 -3.67
N GLN A 37 11.25 3.68 -4.59
CA GLN A 37 11.21 4.67 -5.68
C GLN A 37 9.99 4.52 -6.59
N ALA A 38 9.56 3.30 -6.88
CA ALA A 38 8.36 3.06 -7.69
C ALA A 38 7.08 3.63 -7.05
N GLN A 39 7.07 3.75 -5.72
CA GLN A 39 5.93 4.25 -4.93
C GLN A 39 5.94 5.76 -4.73
N LEU A 40 7.00 6.47 -5.12
CA LEU A 40 7.06 7.92 -4.98
C LEU A 40 6.25 8.62 -6.09
N PRO A 41 5.61 9.75 -5.78
CA PRO A 41 5.03 10.62 -6.80
C PRO A 41 6.06 10.99 -7.85
N ARG A 42 5.59 11.08 -9.09
CA ARG A 42 6.44 11.55 -10.19
C ARG A 42 6.79 13.02 -9.98
N GLN A 43 7.91 13.45 -10.54
CA GLN A 43 8.43 14.82 -10.41
C GLN A 43 7.47 15.89 -10.97
N ASP A 44 6.56 15.50 -11.87
CA ASP A 44 5.48 16.34 -12.41
C ASP A 44 4.29 16.47 -11.43
N GLY A 45 4.42 15.98 -10.21
CA GLY A 45 3.40 16.04 -9.17
C GLY A 45 2.29 14.98 -9.33
N GLN A 46 2.41 14.09 -10.31
CA GLN A 46 1.43 13.04 -10.53
C GLN A 46 1.60 11.90 -9.51
N PRO A 47 0.49 11.27 -9.06
CA PRO A 47 0.55 10.15 -8.14
C PRO A 47 1.38 8.99 -8.70
N ALA A 48 2.02 8.24 -7.80
CA ALA A 48 2.68 6.99 -8.16
C ALA A 48 1.69 6.03 -8.83
N GLN A 49 2.14 5.37 -9.89
CA GLN A 49 1.35 4.34 -10.58
C GLN A 49 1.61 2.94 -10.01
N TYR A 50 2.34 2.85 -8.89
CA TYR A 50 2.65 1.58 -8.26
C TYR A 50 1.39 0.93 -7.70
N ILE A 51 1.18 -0.32 -8.07
CA ILE A 51 0.16 -1.20 -7.53
C ILE A 51 0.89 -2.41 -6.95
N ASP A 52 0.69 -2.70 -5.68
CA ASP A 52 1.25 -3.89 -5.05
C ASP A 52 0.68 -5.14 -5.73
N ALA A 53 1.57 -6.07 -6.11
CA ALA A 53 1.24 -7.28 -6.86
C ALA A 53 0.11 -8.11 -6.23
N ARG A 54 -0.09 -8.03 -4.91
CA ARG A 54 -1.21 -8.67 -4.21
C ARG A 54 -2.57 -8.17 -4.69
N TYR A 55 -2.63 -6.94 -5.21
CA TYR A 55 -3.85 -6.27 -5.65
C TYR A 55 -3.97 -6.13 -7.18
N VAL A 56 -2.88 -6.36 -7.93
CA VAL A 56 -2.88 -6.22 -9.41
C VAL A 56 -3.85 -7.18 -10.10
N ASN A 57 -4.01 -8.40 -9.59
CA ASN A 57 -4.81 -9.44 -10.23
C ASN A 57 -6.21 -9.62 -9.64
N GLY A 58 -6.66 -8.75 -8.73
CA GLY A 58 -7.99 -8.89 -8.14
C GLY A 58 -8.18 -10.20 -7.35
N ASN A 59 -7.11 -10.92 -6.97
CA ASN A 59 -7.22 -12.15 -6.19
C ASN A 59 -7.81 -11.94 -4.79
N GLN A 60 -7.98 -10.69 -4.36
CA GLN A 60 -8.81 -10.29 -3.23
C GLN A 60 -10.08 -9.57 -3.68
N GLN A 61 -10.76 -10.09 -4.70
CA GLN A 61 -12.09 -9.62 -5.05
C GLN A 61 -13.01 -9.99 -3.90
N PHE A 62 -13.34 -8.99 -3.08
CA PHE A 62 -14.35 -9.10 -2.04
C PHE A 62 -15.62 -9.65 -2.68
N ASN A 63 -15.98 -10.90 -2.35
CA ASN A 63 -17.18 -11.54 -2.84
C ASN A 63 -18.22 -11.51 -1.70
N PRO A 64 -19.20 -10.58 -1.74
CA PRO A 64 -20.18 -10.44 -0.66
C PRO A 64 -21.00 -11.70 -0.46
N ALA A 65 -21.27 -12.44 -1.54
CA ALA A 65 -22.05 -13.68 -1.48
C ALA A 65 -21.29 -14.79 -0.75
N LEU A 66 -19.98 -14.91 -1.00
CA LEU A 66 -19.12 -15.88 -0.31
C LEU A 66 -18.98 -15.54 1.18
N ILE A 67 -18.83 -14.25 1.50
CA ILE A 67 -18.72 -13.77 2.87
C ILE A 67 -20.03 -13.96 3.62
N ALA A 68 -21.16 -13.70 2.97
CA ALA A 68 -22.49 -13.95 3.55
C ALA A 68 -22.69 -15.45 3.85
N GLN A 69 -22.28 -16.34 2.96
CA GLN A 69 -22.34 -17.79 3.20
C GLN A 69 -21.44 -18.21 4.36
N GLN A 70 -20.20 -17.73 4.39
CA GLN A 70 -19.28 -18.00 5.49
C GLN A 70 -19.83 -17.48 6.82
N ALA A 71 -20.47 -16.32 6.84
CA ALA A 71 -21.06 -15.76 8.05
C ALA A 71 -22.28 -16.54 8.59
N GLN A 72 -22.88 -17.43 7.78
CA GLN A 72 -23.93 -18.36 8.23
C GLN A 72 -23.36 -19.68 8.78
N ASP A 73 -22.06 -19.94 8.63
CA ASP A 73 -21.42 -21.12 9.21
C ASP A 73 -21.37 -20.99 10.74
N PRO A 74 -21.94 -21.95 11.51
CA PRO A 74 -21.92 -21.91 12.98
C PRO A 74 -20.52 -21.86 13.59
N SER A 75 -19.51 -22.36 12.88
CA SER A 75 -18.11 -22.34 13.31
C SER A 75 -17.41 -21.00 13.02
N ASN A 76 -18.03 -20.11 12.25
CA ASN A 76 -17.44 -18.81 11.92
C ASN A 76 -17.60 -17.82 13.09
N PRO A 77 -16.52 -17.18 13.58
CA PRO A 77 -16.59 -16.13 14.60
C PRO A 77 -17.60 -15.00 14.34
N ALA A 78 -17.89 -14.70 13.07
CA ALA A 78 -18.87 -13.69 12.67
C ALA A 78 -20.34 -14.20 12.69
N HIS A 79 -20.58 -15.47 13.02
CA HIS A 79 -21.91 -16.06 13.08
C HIS A 79 -22.79 -15.34 14.11
N PRO A 80 -24.09 -15.07 13.83
CA PRO A 80 -24.95 -14.30 14.72
C PRO A 80 -25.09 -14.85 16.14
N GLN A 81 -24.91 -16.17 16.30
CA GLN A 81 -25.05 -16.86 17.59
C GLN A 81 -23.73 -16.99 18.34
N ASN A 82 -22.60 -16.60 17.74
CA ASN A 82 -21.33 -16.62 18.45
C ASN A 82 -21.29 -15.50 19.51
N PRO A 83 -20.81 -15.81 20.72
CA PRO A 83 -20.75 -14.85 21.80
C PRO A 83 -19.82 -13.70 21.38
N LYS A 84 -20.40 -12.51 21.25
CA LYS A 84 -19.64 -11.29 20.98
C LYS A 84 -18.87 -10.96 22.25
N VAL A 85 -17.55 -11.00 22.18
CA VAL A 85 -16.71 -10.49 23.28
C VAL A 85 -17.05 -9.00 23.41
N ARG A 86 -17.60 -8.62 24.58
CA ARG A 86 -17.95 -7.24 24.92
C ARG A 86 -16.71 -6.46 25.33
#